data_AF-K1U1X4-F1
#
_entry.id   AF-K1U1X4-F1
#
_cell.length_a   1.000
_cell.length_b   1.000
_cell.length_c   1.000
_cell.angle_alpha   90.00
_cell.angle_beta   90.00
_cell.angle_gamma   90.00
#
_symmetry.space_group_name_H-M   'P 1'
#
loop_
_entity.id
_entity.type
_entity.pdbx_description
1 polymer ?
#
loop_
_entity_poly.entity_id
_entity_poly.type
_entity_poly.pdbx_seq_one_letter_code
_entity_poly.pdbx_strand_id
1 'polypeptide(L)'
;MALCYEQGCSLTARAGAGYVFEGWYSDSGYTQRLSTSATYAFRPQKARTELYARFKAEAIPLDEDGTANCYIARKLNTTYSFDATVQGNGKTTTNIRPQRLNGTSAILIWETGTERNAIISDVSFADGRITFTTGSKRGNAGIGLLDSRGECIWSWHIWSVDYDIESSGQTYASGAVFMDRNLGAETTDYTQPASRGLYYEWGRKDPMIYSSLLREAIWNEPCRGDITYAPGFEYELCDPKEYSVPYDVMTIEWSIQHPTWYMYDASFEDWESWESVPDWLYDSNSNLWGNRTTGTEIIMITDKTIYDPCPPGWRVPDLEDFKDISVASASMPYYVTIYYNGSQTAKYPLGGFLYSSRYDNNGENAYVYTASPYTWNGSKLNHFGVDCSSINISGEYQSIYATSYFRYGAVPVRCVRE
;
A
#
# COMPACT_ATOMS: atom_id res chain seq x y z
N MET A 1 -5.33 19.89 42.47
CA MET A 1 -4.24 20.62 43.15
C MET A 1 -3.67 19.72 44.24
N ALA A 2 -2.35 19.56 44.29
CA ALA A 2 -1.67 18.84 45.37
C ALA A 2 -0.90 19.86 46.23
N LEU A 3 -1.01 19.74 47.55
CA LEU A 3 -0.22 20.55 48.49
C LEU A 3 1.10 19.82 48.74
N CYS A 4 2.21 20.48 48.41
CA CYS A 4 3.56 19.94 48.50
C CYS A 4 4.36 20.86 49.45
N TYR A 5 4.81 20.33 50.58
CA TYR A 5 5.52 21.11 51.62
C TYR A 5 7.05 21.03 51.42
N GLU A 6 7.83 21.76 52.22
CA GLU A 6 9.29 21.94 52.06
C GLU A 6 10.12 20.63 51.96
N GLN A 7 9.59 19.52 52.49
CA GLN A 7 10.24 18.20 52.45
C GLN A 7 10.10 17.49 51.08
N GLY A 8 9.30 18.06 50.17
CA GLY A 8 8.93 17.49 48.87
C GLY A 8 7.66 16.64 48.93
N CYS A 9 7.17 16.24 47.76
CA CYS A 9 6.07 15.31 47.60
C CYS A 9 6.35 14.35 46.44
N SER A 10 5.60 13.25 46.40
CA SER A 10 5.62 12.32 45.29
C SER A 10 4.34 12.47 44.49
N LEU A 11 4.48 12.78 43.20
CA LEU A 11 3.38 12.85 42.25
C LEU A 11 3.36 11.53 41.48
N THR A 12 2.20 10.87 41.38
CA THR A 12 2.07 9.65 40.59
C THR A 12 0.99 9.83 39.54
N ALA A 13 1.40 9.73 38.28
CA ALA A 13 0.52 9.70 37.13
C ALA A 13 0.04 8.25 36.94
N ARG A 14 -1.27 8.06 36.75
CA ARG A 14 -1.85 6.77 36.39
C ARG A 14 -2.55 6.94 35.05
N ALA A 15 -2.09 6.18 34.05
CA ALA A 15 -2.74 6.21 32.76
C ALA A 15 -4.11 5.52 32.85
N GLY A 16 -5.11 6.09 32.17
CA GLY A 16 -6.38 5.41 31.94
C GLY A 16 -6.20 4.23 30.98
N ALA A 17 -7.21 3.36 30.89
CA ALA A 17 -7.20 2.27 29.90
C ALA A 17 -7.01 2.83 28.48
N GLY A 18 -6.11 2.22 27.70
CA GLY A 18 -5.79 2.66 26.34
C GLY A 18 -4.87 3.88 26.27
N TYR A 19 -4.22 4.26 27.36
CA TYR A 19 -3.21 5.31 27.39
C TYR A 19 -1.95 4.81 28.10
N VAL A 20 -0.80 5.33 27.69
CA VAL A 20 0.48 5.18 28.38
C VAL A 20 0.98 6.53 28.86
N PHE A 21 1.57 6.55 30.04
CA PHE A 21 2.22 7.74 30.58
C PHE A 21 3.52 8.01 29.81
N GLU A 22 3.67 9.22 29.27
CA GLU A 22 4.84 9.62 28.50
C GLU A 22 5.87 10.38 29.35
N GLY A 23 5.40 11.27 30.23
CA GLY A 23 6.30 12.07 31.07
C GLY A 23 5.63 13.21 31.83
N TRP A 24 6.38 13.76 32.76
CA TRP A 24 6.07 15.01 33.46
C TRP A 24 6.76 16.17 32.76
N TYR A 25 6.07 17.29 32.58
CA TYR A 25 6.55 18.48 31.87
C TYR A 25 6.32 19.75 32.69
N SER A 26 7.17 20.76 32.51
CA SER A 26 7.02 22.07 33.16
C SER A 26 6.11 23.04 32.43
N ASP A 27 5.67 22.70 31.21
CA ASP A 27 4.82 23.53 30.36
C ASP A 27 3.69 22.72 29.72
N SER A 28 2.58 23.40 29.42
CA SER A 28 1.41 22.79 28.80
C SER A 28 1.63 22.39 27.33
N GLY A 29 2.69 22.91 26.70
CA GLY A 29 3.11 22.51 25.36
C GLY A 29 3.96 21.24 25.32
N TYR A 30 4.27 20.65 26.49
CA TYR A 30 5.10 19.46 26.62
C TYR A 30 6.49 19.59 26.00
N THR A 31 7.09 20.78 26.05
CA THR A 31 8.39 21.06 25.43
C THR A 31 9.57 20.80 26.35
N GLN A 32 9.38 20.90 27.68
CA GLN A 32 10.43 20.67 28.68
C GLN A 32 10.07 19.48 29.58
N ARG A 33 10.63 18.30 29.27
CA ARG A 33 10.40 17.06 30.03
C ARG A 33 11.23 17.03 31.31
N LEU A 34 10.56 16.87 32.44
CA LEU A 34 11.13 16.80 33.79
C LEU A 34 11.44 15.35 34.21
N SER A 35 10.59 14.40 33.81
CA SER A 35 10.73 12.98 34.19
C SER A 35 9.99 12.08 33.21
N THR A 36 10.51 10.89 32.95
CA THR A 36 9.82 9.79 32.24
C THR A 36 9.19 8.78 33.19
N SER A 37 9.49 8.86 34.50
CA SER A 37 8.88 8.00 35.51
C SER A 37 7.48 8.51 35.87
N ALA A 38 6.49 7.61 35.88
CA ALA A 38 5.13 7.89 36.31
C ALA A 38 5.08 8.44 37.73
N THR A 39 6.01 8.01 38.58
CA THR A 39 6.23 8.58 39.91
C THR A 39 7.36 9.60 39.86
N TYR A 40 7.07 10.85 40.24
CA TYR A 40 8.01 11.97 40.22
C TYR A 40 8.13 12.60 41.61
N ALA A 41 9.33 12.53 42.17
CA ALA A 41 9.67 13.22 43.42
C ALA A 41 9.89 14.70 43.14
N PHE A 42 8.98 15.54 43.59
CA PHE A 42 8.98 16.97 43.33
C PHE A 42 9.26 17.77 44.62
N ARG A 43 10.16 18.74 44.53
CA ARG A 43 10.42 19.73 45.60
C ARG A 43 10.11 21.13 45.07
N PRO A 44 9.10 21.82 45.62
CA PRO A 44 8.73 23.15 45.14
C PRO A 44 9.81 24.17 45.50
N GLN A 45 10.24 24.97 44.50
CA GLN A 45 11.14 26.11 44.71
C GLN A 45 10.39 27.46 44.77
N LYS A 46 9.11 27.46 44.41
CA LYS A 46 8.24 28.63 44.36
C LYS A 46 6.89 28.28 44.97
N ALA A 47 6.18 29.30 45.47
CA ALA A 47 4.85 29.16 46.08
C ALA A 47 3.81 28.50 45.14
N ARG A 48 3.98 28.62 43.83
CA ARG A 48 3.14 27.99 42.82
C ARG A 48 4.01 27.44 41.68
N THR A 49 3.82 26.17 41.35
CA THR A 49 4.45 25.50 40.21
C THR A 49 3.36 24.71 39.48
N GLU A 50 3.34 24.79 38.16
CA GLU A 50 2.46 23.97 37.32
C GLU A 50 3.30 22.83 36.72
N LEU A 51 2.71 21.63 36.71
CA LEU A 51 3.32 20.42 36.19
C LEU A 51 2.25 19.71 35.36
N TYR A 52 2.67 19.20 34.21
CA TYR A 52 1.76 18.60 33.24
C TYR A 52 2.16 17.14 33.05
N ALA A 53 1.27 16.21 33.38
CA ALA A 53 1.43 14.81 33.05
C ALA A 53 0.91 14.59 31.63
N ARG A 54 1.77 14.13 30.72
CA ARG A 54 1.38 13.78 29.36
C ARG A 54 1.06 12.29 29.31
N PHE A 55 -0.10 11.97 28.76
CA PHE A 55 -0.52 10.62 28.43
C PHE A 55 -0.75 10.56 26.93
N LYS A 56 -0.26 9.51 26.28
CA LYS A 56 -0.54 9.23 24.87
C LYS A 56 -1.39 7.97 24.78
N ALA A 57 -2.22 7.85 23.76
CA ALA A 57 -2.94 6.59 23.54
C ALA A 57 -1.93 5.43 23.42
N GLU A 58 -2.26 4.28 24.00
CA GLU A 58 -1.51 3.05 23.81
C GLU A 58 -1.72 2.60 22.37
N ALA A 59 -0.74 2.85 21.51
CA ALA A 59 -0.81 2.51 20.11
C ALA A 59 -0.67 1.00 19.95
N ILE A 60 -1.57 0.37 19.20
CA ILE A 60 -1.44 -1.03 18.82
C ILE A 60 -0.33 -1.13 17.76
N PRO A 61 0.79 -1.84 18.01
CA PRO A 61 1.83 -2.04 17.01
C PRO A 61 1.32 -2.93 15.87
N LEU A 62 1.54 -2.51 14.63
CA LEU A 62 1.15 -3.25 13.41
C LEU A 62 2.31 -4.06 12.82
N ASP A 63 3.49 -3.93 13.40
CA ASP A 63 4.77 -4.47 12.94
C ASP A 63 5.29 -5.64 13.80
N GLU A 64 4.49 -6.17 14.73
CA GLU A 64 4.88 -7.31 15.59
C GLU A 64 5.13 -8.58 14.77
N ASP A 65 4.33 -8.81 13.72
CA ASP A 65 4.47 -9.95 12.80
C ASP A 65 5.40 -9.63 11.62
N GLY A 66 6.10 -8.49 11.68
CA GLY A 66 7.01 -8.01 10.65
C GLY A 66 6.55 -6.70 10.01
N THR A 67 7.47 -6.04 9.30
CA THR A 67 7.18 -4.79 8.59
C THR A 67 6.69 -5.09 7.16
N ALA A 68 5.93 -4.17 6.58
CA ALA A 68 5.46 -4.24 5.19
C ALA A 68 5.13 -2.85 4.65
N ASN A 69 4.69 -2.78 3.37
CA ASN A 69 4.18 -1.53 2.78
C ASN A 69 2.68 -1.32 2.99
N CYS A 70 1.95 -2.36 3.41
CA CYS A 70 0.54 -2.25 3.78
C CYS A 70 0.35 -2.73 5.22
N TYR A 71 -0.52 -2.07 5.98
CA TYR A 71 -0.99 -2.58 7.27
C TYR A 71 -2.52 -2.53 7.36
N ILE A 72 -3.10 -3.54 8.01
CA ILE A 72 -4.56 -3.64 8.19
C ILE A 72 -4.94 -3.10 9.58
N ALA A 73 -5.70 -2.01 9.60
CA ALA A 73 -6.18 -1.36 10.83
C ALA A 73 -7.65 -1.72 11.09
N ARG A 74 -7.90 -2.72 11.95
CA ARG A 74 -9.22 -3.35 12.04
C ARG A 74 -10.29 -2.58 12.81
N LYS A 75 -9.86 -1.73 13.72
CA LYS A 75 -10.74 -0.98 14.64
C LYS A 75 -10.76 0.49 14.23
N LEU A 76 -11.95 1.09 14.28
CA LEU A 76 -12.16 2.53 14.12
C LEU A 76 -11.78 3.27 15.41
N ASN A 77 -11.51 4.57 15.31
CA ASN A 77 -11.15 5.44 16.45
C ASN A 77 -10.05 4.83 17.36
N THR A 78 -9.08 4.14 16.75
CA THR A 78 -8.05 3.38 17.46
C THR A 78 -6.68 3.82 16.99
N THR A 79 -5.76 4.02 17.93
CA THR A 79 -4.39 4.40 17.64
C THR A 79 -3.54 3.17 17.35
N TYR A 80 -2.77 3.24 16.27
CA TYR A 80 -1.84 2.22 15.80
C TYR A 80 -0.44 2.82 15.62
N SER A 81 0.58 1.98 15.58
CA SER A 81 1.96 2.41 15.24
C SER A 81 2.73 1.36 14.46
N PHE A 82 3.77 1.79 13.75
CA PHE A 82 4.74 0.89 13.11
C PHE A 82 6.12 1.57 12.99
N ASP A 83 7.18 0.76 12.88
CA ASP A 83 8.54 1.23 12.60
C ASP A 83 8.63 1.82 11.18
N ALA A 84 8.87 3.12 11.12
CA ALA A 84 8.98 3.87 9.87
C ALA A 84 10.45 4.04 9.43
N THR A 85 11.39 3.39 10.10
CA THR A 85 12.80 3.35 9.69
C THR A 85 13.12 2.20 8.72
N VAL A 86 12.14 1.33 8.44
CA VAL A 86 12.28 0.12 7.63
C VAL A 86 11.49 0.24 6.33
N GLN A 87 12.16 0.03 5.20
CA GLN A 87 11.50 -0.05 3.88
C GLN A 87 10.79 -1.40 3.73
N GLY A 88 9.48 -1.39 3.46
CA GLY A 88 8.68 -2.60 3.27
C GLY A 88 8.94 -3.64 4.35
N ASN A 89 9.39 -4.84 3.97
CA ASN A 89 9.72 -5.91 4.91
C ASN A 89 11.16 -5.90 5.45
N GLY A 90 11.98 -4.93 5.05
CA GLY A 90 13.37 -4.78 5.49
C GLY A 90 14.30 -5.92 5.06
N LYS A 91 13.88 -6.84 4.19
CA LYS A 91 14.68 -7.99 3.76
C LYS A 91 15.48 -7.67 2.52
N THR A 92 16.69 -8.20 2.46
CA THR A 92 17.49 -8.27 1.24
C THR A 92 16.98 -9.41 0.36
N THR A 93 16.69 -9.14 -0.91
CA THR A 93 16.30 -10.15 -1.92
C THR A 93 17.19 -10.04 -3.15
N THR A 94 16.92 -10.84 -4.19
CA THR A 94 17.66 -10.79 -5.46
C THR A 94 17.68 -9.36 -6.01
N ASN A 95 18.88 -8.80 -6.22
CA ASN A 95 19.13 -7.45 -6.75
C ASN A 95 18.48 -6.27 -6.00
N ILE A 96 17.97 -6.50 -4.79
CA ILE A 96 17.32 -5.45 -3.98
C ILE A 96 17.96 -5.44 -2.60
N ARG A 97 18.32 -4.24 -2.14
CA ARG A 97 18.93 -4.00 -0.82
C ARG A 97 18.18 -2.88 -0.11
N PRO A 98 17.53 -3.15 1.03
CA PRO A 98 16.87 -2.12 1.83
C PRO A 98 17.87 -1.07 2.31
N GLN A 99 17.40 0.16 2.40
CA GLN A 99 18.05 1.24 3.13
C GLN A 99 17.24 1.58 4.37
N ARG A 100 17.94 2.08 5.40
CA ARG A 100 17.27 2.62 6.58
C ARG A 100 16.71 3.99 6.26
N LEU A 101 15.43 4.19 6.54
CA LEU A 101 14.75 5.46 6.33
C LEU A 101 15.04 6.43 7.48
N ASN A 102 15.29 7.70 7.15
CA ASN A 102 15.57 8.77 8.10
C ASN A 102 14.64 9.97 7.80
N GLY A 103 13.40 9.89 8.27
CA GLY A 103 12.44 10.99 8.14
C GLY A 103 12.45 11.94 9.34
N THR A 104 11.80 13.09 9.16
CA THR A 104 11.62 14.11 10.21
C THR A 104 10.16 14.32 10.59
N SER A 105 9.22 13.97 9.72
CA SER A 105 7.78 14.09 9.96
C SER A 105 7.01 13.06 9.14
N ALA A 106 5.73 12.87 9.46
CA ALA A 106 4.83 12.04 8.66
C ALA A 106 3.52 12.77 8.40
N ILE A 107 2.88 12.45 7.27
CA ILE A 107 1.64 13.08 6.82
C ILE A 107 0.64 12.04 6.30
N LEU A 108 -0.64 12.35 6.41
CA LEU A 108 -1.69 11.67 5.64
C LEU A 108 -1.66 12.23 4.21
N ILE A 109 -1.13 11.45 3.26
CA ILE A 109 -1.00 11.82 1.85
C ILE A 109 -2.36 11.81 1.16
N TRP A 110 -3.13 10.73 1.36
CA TRP A 110 -4.45 10.59 0.76
C TRP A 110 -5.32 9.66 1.60
N GLU A 111 -6.64 9.75 1.42
CA GLU A 111 -7.61 8.79 1.95
C GLU A 111 -8.82 8.67 1.02
N THR A 112 -9.47 7.51 1.01
CA THR A 112 -10.68 7.30 0.21
C THR A 112 -11.89 8.02 0.80
N GLY A 113 -12.77 8.47 -0.09
CA GLY A 113 -13.92 9.31 0.23
C GLY A 113 -13.65 10.80 0.02
N THR A 114 -14.69 11.59 0.28
CA THR A 114 -14.74 13.05 0.03
C THR A 114 -14.50 13.90 1.28
N GLU A 115 -14.37 13.26 2.43
CA GLU A 115 -14.21 13.92 3.73
C GLU A 115 -12.79 13.72 4.24
N ARG A 116 -12.11 14.83 4.56
CA ARG A 116 -10.79 14.77 5.21
C ARG A 116 -10.89 14.23 6.62
N ASN A 117 -9.86 13.49 7.00
CA ASN A 117 -9.62 12.87 8.28
C ASN A 117 -10.69 11.83 8.67
N ALA A 118 -11.39 11.26 7.69
CA ALA A 118 -12.49 10.33 7.90
C ALA A 118 -12.00 8.88 8.08
N ILE A 119 -10.95 8.48 7.35
CA ILE A 119 -10.31 7.16 7.46
C ILE A 119 -9.20 7.20 8.50
N ILE A 120 -8.38 8.26 8.48
CA ILE A 120 -7.29 8.49 9.43
C ILE A 120 -7.45 9.88 10.01
N SER A 121 -7.72 9.97 11.32
CA SER A 121 -8.02 11.24 11.98
C SER A 121 -6.79 12.01 12.45
N ASP A 122 -5.68 11.31 12.67
CA ASP A 122 -4.43 11.89 13.17
C ASP A 122 -3.22 11.06 12.73
N VAL A 123 -2.10 11.73 12.46
CA VAL A 123 -0.80 11.13 12.11
C VAL A 123 0.30 11.90 12.83
N SER A 124 1.24 11.18 13.42
CA SER A 124 2.44 11.73 14.04
C SER A 124 3.65 10.84 13.82
N PHE A 125 4.84 11.43 13.90
CA PHE A 125 6.12 10.72 13.81
C PHE A 125 7.01 11.13 14.98
N ALA A 126 7.52 10.13 15.70
CA ALA A 126 8.46 10.32 16.79
C ALA A 126 9.29 9.05 17.00
N ASP A 127 10.57 9.22 17.35
CA ASP A 127 11.47 8.12 17.71
C ASP A 127 11.55 7.00 16.64
N GLY A 128 11.47 7.38 15.35
CA GLY A 128 11.51 6.43 14.23
C GLY A 128 10.21 5.69 13.95
N ARG A 129 9.13 5.97 14.69
CA ARG A 129 7.82 5.33 14.52
C ARG A 129 6.78 6.31 14.01
N ILE A 130 5.97 5.86 13.07
CA ILE A 130 4.70 6.52 12.73
C ILE A 130 3.64 6.01 13.71
N THR A 131 2.87 6.93 14.26
CA THR A 131 1.67 6.66 15.06
C THR A 131 0.49 7.35 14.39
N PHE A 132 -0.60 6.62 14.16
CA PHE A 132 -1.80 7.18 13.53
C PHE A 132 -3.06 6.71 14.23
N THR A 133 -4.16 7.45 14.11
CA THR A 133 -5.47 7.08 14.67
C THR A 133 -6.48 6.90 13.55
N THR A 134 -7.12 5.73 13.46
CA THR A 134 -8.22 5.51 12.52
C THR A 134 -9.39 6.44 12.85
N GLY A 135 -10.10 6.89 11.83
CA GLY A 135 -11.26 7.77 11.96
C GLY A 135 -12.56 7.01 12.19
N SER A 136 -13.68 7.64 11.80
CA SER A 136 -15.03 7.11 11.95
C SER A 136 -15.49 6.26 10.76
N LYS A 137 -14.76 6.26 9.66
CA LYS A 137 -15.06 5.49 8.45
C LYS A 137 -13.97 4.46 8.13
N ARG A 138 -14.38 3.42 7.42
CA ARG A 138 -13.51 2.38 6.84
C ARG A 138 -13.13 2.79 5.42
N GLY A 139 -11.96 2.34 4.97
CA GLY A 139 -11.43 2.70 3.65
C GLY A 139 -9.93 2.50 3.58
N ASN A 140 -9.31 3.21 2.64
CA ASN A 140 -7.88 3.17 2.41
C ASN A 140 -7.25 4.53 2.66
N ALA A 141 -6.00 4.54 3.08
CA ALA A 141 -5.22 5.75 3.23
C ALA A 141 -3.75 5.52 2.89
N GLY A 142 -3.05 6.57 2.44
CA GLY A 142 -1.61 6.60 2.27
C GLY A 142 -0.98 7.49 3.34
N ILE A 143 -0.05 6.95 4.13
CA ILE A 143 0.76 7.74 5.06
C ILE A 143 2.18 7.85 4.52
N GLY A 144 2.69 9.07 4.40
CA GLY A 144 4.06 9.35 3.94
C GLY A 144 4.99 9.72 5.08
N LEU A 145 6.25 9.29 4.99
CA LEU A 145 7.36 9.79 5.78
C LEU A 145 8.12 10.82 4.96
N LEU A 146 8.32 12.01 5.53
CA LEU A 146 8.99 13.12 4.86
C LEU A 146 10.38 13.37 5.44
N ASP A 147 11.32 13.77 4.58
CA ASP A 147 12.63 14.28 5.00
C ASP A 147 12.56 15.73 5.49
N SER A 148 13.71 16.30 5.86
CA SER A 148 13.82 17.68 6.35
C SER A 148 13.48 18.76 5.30
N ARG A 149 13.41 18.40 4.01
CA ARG A 149 13.02 19.28 2.90
C ARG A 149 11.52 19.18 2.60
N GLY A 150 10.82 18.23 3.21
CA GLY A 150 9.41 17.94 2.95
C GLY A 150 9.20 16.97 1.79
N GLU A 151 10.26 16.32 1.29
CA GLU A 151 10.16 15.31 0.23
C GLU A 151 9.72 13.97 0.83
N CYS A 152 8.81 13.28 0.15
CA CYS A 152 8.40 11.93 0.54
C CYS A 152 9.54 10.95 0.28
N ILE A 153 10.01 10.26 1.32
CA ILE A 153 11.09 9.27 1.21
C ILE A 153 10.59 7.84 1.33
N TRP A 154 9.35 7.64 1.79
CA TRP A 154 8.62 6.39 1.77
C TRP A 154 7.15 6.60 2.14
N SER A 155 6.29 5.68 1.74
CA SER A 155 4.85 5.71 2.04
C SER A 155 4.33 4.31 2.29
N TRP A 156 3.28 4.24 3.11
CA TRP A 156 2.59 3.02 3.50
C TRP A 156 1.10 3.13 3.22
N HIS A 157 0.52 2.05 2.73
CA HIS A 157 -0.92 1.87 2.59
C HIS A 157 -1.51 1.39 3.93
N ILE A 158 -2.48 2.14 4.46
CA ILE A 158 -3.28 1.73 5.60
C ILE A 158 -4.65 1.28 5.10
N TRP A 159 -4.97 0.01 5.33
CA TRP A 159 -6.25 -0.59 4.98
C TRP A 159 -7.14 -0.70 6.22
N SER A 160 -8.02 0.28 6.42
CA SER A 160 -8.90 0.39 7.58
C SER A 160 -10.20 -0.40 7.36
N VAL A 161 -10.22 -1.68 7.70
CA VAL A 161 -11.32 -2.63 7.43
C VAL A 161 -11.48 -3.66 8.55
N ASP A 162 -12.67 -4.18 8.83
CA ASP A 162 -12.86 -5.27 9.82
C ASP A 162 -12.38 -6.64 9.35
N TYR A 163 -11.94 -6.70 8.09
CA TYR A 163 -11.40 -7.87 7.42
C TYR A 163 -10.40 -8.67 8.28
N ASP A 164 -10.68 -9.96 8.45
CA ASP A 164 -9.77 -10.93 9.05
C ASP A 164 -9.00 -11.66 7.97
N ILE A 165 -7.79 -11.18 7.69
CA ILE A 165 -6.98 -11.73 6.61
C ILE A 165 -6.56 -13.19 6.86
N GLU A 166 -6.25 -13.55 8.10
CA GLU A 166 -5.73 -14.88 8.45
C GLU A 166 -6.81 -15.97 8.36
N SER A 167 -8.03 -15.67 8.81
CA SER A 167 -9.12 -16.66 8.80
C SER A 167 -9.91 -16.73 7.49
N SER A 168 -9.78 -15.74 6.61
CA SER A 168 -10.49 -15.70 5.32
C SER A 168 -9.70 -16.31 4.15
N GLY A 169 -8.45 -16.71 4.38
CA GLY A 169 -7.58 -17.26 3.35
C GLY A 169 -8.19 -18.46 2.61
N GLN A 170 -7.98 -18.51 1.29
CA GLN A 170 -8.52 -19.52 0.39
C GLN A 170 -7.40 -20.37 -0.19
N THR A 171 -7.37 -21.67 0.13
CA THR A 171 -6.35 -22.59 -0.39
C THR A 171 -6.69 -23.07 -1.80
N TYR A 172 -5.91 -22.64 -2.77
CA TYR A 172 -6.07 -22.97 -4.19
C TYR A 172 -5.52 -24.37 -4.49
N ALA A 173 -5.90 -24.94 -5.63
CA ALA A 173 -5.45 -26.26 -6.09
C ALA A 173 -3.92 -26.34 -6.16
N SER A 174 -3.27 -25.20 -6.37
CA SER A 174 -1.82 -25.05 -6.34
C SER A 174 -1.17 -25.32 -4.98
N GLY A 175 -1.94 -25.23 -3.89
CA GLY A 175 -1.48 -25.20 -2.50
C GLY A 175 -1.30 -23.79 -1.94
N ALA A 176 -1.30 -22.76 -2.79
CA ALA A 176 -1.21 -21.36 -2.37
C ALA A 176 -2.48 -20.92 -1.61
N VAL A 177 -2.30 -20.06 -0.60
CA VAL A 177 -3.41 -19.49 0.18
C VAL A 177 -3.58 -18.03 -0.21
N PHE A 178 -4.65 -17.70 -0.94
CA PHE A 178 -4.96 -16.34 -1.38
C PHE A 178 -5.85 -15.60 -0.38
N MET A 179 -5.73 -14.27 -0.34
CA MET A 179 -6.76 -13.42 0.26
C MET A 179 -8.11 -13.63 -0.46
N ASP A 180 -9.22 -13.43 0.25
CA ASP A 180 -10.56 -13.58 -0.32
C ASP A 180 -10.99 -12.43 -1.25
N ARG A 181 -10.21 -11.33 -1.26
CA ARG A 181 -10.47 -10.10 -2.00
C ARG A 181 -9.18 -9.44 -2.46
N ASN A 182 -9.30 -8.49 -3.38
CA ASN A 182 -8.17 -7.70 -3.85
C ASN A 182 -7.66 -6.75 -2.75
N LEU A 183 -6.35 -6.48 -2.75
CA LEU A 183 -5.71 -5.58 -1.81
C LEU A 183 -6.36 -4.18 -1.87
N GLY A 184 -6.76 -3.68 -0.71
CA GLY A 184 -7.44 -2.38 -0.60
C GLY A 184 -8.92 -2.39 -0.97
N ALA A 185 -9.55 -3.55 -1.17
CA ALA A 185 -11.00 -3.61 -1.36
C ALA A 185 -11.75 -3.17 -0.09
N GLU A 186 -12.68 -2.24 -0.23
CA GLU A 186 -13.38 -1.67 0.94
C GLU A 186 -14.63 -2.49 1.30
N THR A 187 -15.10 -3.31 0.36
CA THR A 187 -16.30 -4.14 0.50
C THR A 187 -16.18 -5.41 -0.34
N THR A 188 -16.93 -6.45 0.04
CA THR A 188 -17.15 -7.64 -0.78
C THR A 188 -18.50 -7.62 -1.47
N ASP A 189 -19.23 -6.50 -1.40
CA ASP A 189 -20.36 -6.23 -2.28
C ASP A 189 -19.83 -5.82 -3.66
N TYR A 190 -19.76 -6.81 -4.57
CA TYR A 190 -19.27 -6.61 -5.93
C TYR A 190 -20.16 -5.71 -6.80
N THR A 191 -21.34 -5.31 -6.31
CA THR A 191 -22.15 -4.27 -6.96
C THR A 191 -21.66 -2.86 -6.66
N GLN A 192 -20.62 -2.72 -5.85
CA GLN A 192 -19.96 -1.45 -5.54
C GLN A 192 -18.57 -1.41 -6.19
N PRO A 193 -18.18 -0.29 -6.82
CA PRO A 193 -16.85 -0.16 -7.42
C PRO A 193 -15.70 -0.37 -6.42
N ALA A 194 -15.92 -0.01 -5.15
CA ALA A 194 -14.97 -0.18 -4.06
C ALA A 194 -14.60 -1.64 -3.74
N SER A 195 -15.29 -2.62 -4.34
CA SER A 195 -14.92 -4.04 -4.26
C SER A 195 -13.69 -4.42 -5.08
N ARG A 196 -13.26 -3.56 -6.01
CA ARG A 196 -12.16 -3.85 -6.95
C ARG A 196 -10.78 -3.84 -6.32
N GLY A 197 -10.65 -3.18 -5.17
CA GLY A 197 -9.36 -2.91 -4.55
C GLY A 197 -8.58 -1.82 -5.28
N LEU A 198 -7.36 -1.60 -4.83
CA LEU A 198 -6.46 -0.61 -5.39
C LEU A 198 -5.66 -1.19 -6.57
N TYR A 199 -5.16 -0.32 -7.42
CA TYR A 199 -4.44 -0.67 -8.66
C TYR A 199 -2.97 -0.31 -8.48
N TYR A 200 -2.07 -1.18 -8.91
CA TYR A 200 -0.63 -0.98 -8.72
C TYR A 200 0.06 -1.10 -10.06
N GLU A 201 0.95 -0.17 -10.39
CA GLU A 201 1.93 -0.34 -11.47
C GLU A 201 2.94 -1.41 -11.05
N TRP A 202 3.38 -2.22 -12.01
CA TRP A 202 4.15 -3.40 -11.66
C TRP A 202 5.48 -3.01 -11.01
N GLY A 203 5.77 -3.60 -9.84
CA GLY A 203 6.99 -3.34 -9.08
C GLY A 203 6.91 -2.13 -8.16
N ARG A 204 5.85 -1.32 -8.19
CA ARG A 204 5.62 -0.22 -7.24
C ARG A 204 4.85 -0.70 -6.00
N LYS A 205 5.09 -0.05 -4.87
CA LYS A 205 4.32 -0.27 -3.64
C LYS A 205 3.11 0.65 -3.50
N ASP A 206 3.10 1.74 -4.27
CA ASP A 206 2.14 2.83 -4.11
C ASP A 206 0.92 2.60 -5.02
N PRO A 207 -0.31 2.68 -4.47
CA PRO A 207 -1.52 2.40 -5.21
C PRO A 207 -2.12 3.61 -5.94
N MET A 208 -2.90 3.29 -6.97
CA MET A 208 -3.87 4.16 -7.62
C MET A 208 -5.28 3.70 -7.25
N ILE A 209 -6.21 4.67 -7.19
CA ILE A 209 -7.61 4.40 -6.82
C ILE A 209 -8.30 3.55 -7.91
N TYR A 210 -9.34 2.80 -7.54
CA TYR A 210 -10.21 2.11 -8.50
C TYR A 210 -11.10 3.07 -9.28
N SER A 211 -11.73 2.57 -10.34
CA SER A 211 -12.76 3.33 -11.05
C SER A 211 -14.06 3.47 -10.25
N SER A 212 -14.70 4.63 -10.25
CA SER A 212 -16.05 4.88 -9.72
C SER A 212 -17.17 4.24 -10.55
N LEU A 213 -16.86 3.74 -11.75
CA LEU A 213 -17.85 3.21 -12.69
C LEU A 213 -17.82 1.70 -12.72
N LEU A 214 -18.96 1.03 -12.89
CA LEU A 214 -19.01 -0.43 -13.07
C LEU A 214 -18.90 -0.87 -14.54
N ARG A 215 -18.40 -0.01 -15.42
CA ARG A 215 -18.30 -0.24 -16.86
C ARG A 215 -17.09 0.48 -17.42
N GLU A 216 -16.76 0.19 -18.66
CA GLU A 216 -15.71 0.91 -19.37
C GLU A 216 -16.06 2.40 -19.44
N ALA A 217 -15.05 3.23 -19.18
CA ALA A 217 -15.19 4.67 -19.26
C ALA A 217 -15.25 5.11 -20.73
N ILE A 218 -16.18 6.01 -21.06
CA ILE A 218 -16.12 6.71 -22.34
C ILE A 218 -14.99 7.74 -22.31
N TRP A 219 -14.48 8.12 -23.48
CA TRP A 219 -13.38 9.08 -23.60
C TRP A 219 -13.66 10.37 -22.82
N ASN A 220 -12.67 10.84 -22.03
CA ASN A 220 -12.73 12.01 -21.15
C ASN A 220 -13.74 11.95 -19.98
N GLU A 221 -14.23 10.76 -19.59
CA GLU A 221 -15.09 10.63 -18.41
C GLU A 221 -14.26 10.57 -17.10
N PRO A 222 -14.54 11.44 -16.10
CA PRO A 222 -13.93 11.33 -14.79
C PRO A 222 -14.48 10.08 -14.11
N CYS A 223 -13.64 9.05 -14.04
CA CYS A 223 -14.06 7.70 -13.68
C CYS A 223 -13.31 7.15 -12.46
N ARG A 224 -12.63 7.99 -11.67
CA ARG A 224 -11.92 7.59 -10.44
C ARG A 224 -12.87 7.58 -9.24
N GLY A 225 -12.64 6.65 -8.30
CA GLY A 225 -13.31 6.63 -7.01
C GLY A 225 -13.04 7.90 -6.20
N ASP A 226 -13.95 8.21 -5.27
CA ASP A 226 -13.79 9.36 -4.38
C ASP A 226 -12.52 9.21 -3.54
N ILE A 227 -11.70 10.24 -3.56
CA ILE A 227 -10.42 10.29 -2.86
C ILE A 227 -10.11 11.73 -2.49
N THR A 228 -9.51 11.92 -1.32
CA THR A 228 -9.03 13.24 -0.90
C THR A 228 -7.52 13.21 -0.70
N TYR A 229 -6.83 14.18 -1.30
CA TYR A 229 -5.36 14.31 -1.25
C TYR A 229 -4.91 15.45 -0.36
N ALA A 230 -3.76 15.31 0.29
CA ALA A 230 -3.04 16.41 0.88
C ALA A 230 -2.51 17.38 -0.20
N PRO A 231 -2.42 18.68 0.09
CA PRO A 231 -1.82 19.64 -0.82
C PRO A 231 -0.41 19.21 -1.24
N GLY A 232 -0.14 19.20 -2.55
CA GLY A 232 1.14 18.77 -3.14
C GLY A 232 1.25 17.26 -3.39
N PHE A 233 0.22 16.49 -3.03
CA PHE A 233 0.13 15.06 -3.27
C PHE A 233 -1.12 14.70 -4.07
N GLU A 234 -1.69 15.65 -4.79
CA GLU A 234 -2.76 15.38 -5.74
C GLU A 234 -2.34 14.30 -6.74
N TYR A 235 -3.33 13.60 -7.28
CA TYR A 235 -3.09 12.67 -8.38
C TYR A 235 -2.60 13.45 -9.61
N GLU A 236 -1.49 13.01 -10.17
CA GLU A 236 -0.92 13.57 -11.38
C GLU A 236 -0.47 12.46 -12.34
N LEU A 237 -0.22 12.88 -13.58
CA LEU A 237 0.32 12.04 -14.64
C LEU A 237 1.78 12.44 -14.87
N CYS A 238 2.68 11.47 -14.84
CA CYS A 238 4.07 11.67 -15.21
C CYS A 238 4.29 11.15 -16.62
N ASP A 239 4.20 12.02 -17.61
CA ASP A 239 4.64 11.74 -18.99
C ASP A 239 6.12 12.12 -19.12
N PRO A 240 7.06 11.16 -19.24
CA PRO A 240 8.48 11.45 -19.38
C PRO A 240 8.81 12.39 -20.54
N LYS A 241 7.97 12.47 -21.58
CA LYS A 241 8.19 13.35 -22.74
C LYS A 241 8.05 14.83 -22.40
N GLU A 242 7.38 15.17 -21.31
CA GLU A 242 7.24 16.56 -20.85
C GLU A 242 8.51 17.08 -20.16
N TYR A 243 9.49 16.21 -19.90
CA TYR A 243 10.73 16.53 -19.19
C TYR A 243 11.92 16.69 -20.14
N SER A 244 12.86 17.57 -19.79
CA SER A 244 14.07 17.79 -20.60
C SER A 244 14.94 16.55 -20.73
N VAL A 245 14.93 15.69 -19.71
CA VAL A 245 15.61 14.41 -19.65
C VAL A 245 14.57 13.39 -19.18
N PRO A 246 13.91 12.67 -20.10
CA PRO A 246 12.82 11.74 -19.77
C PRO A 246 13.21 10.71 -18.70
N TYR A 247 14.44 10.21 -18.75
CA TYR A 247 14.91 9.15 -17.85
C TYR A 247 15.04 9.60 -16.38
N ASP A 248 15.15 10.90 -16.09
CA ASP A 248 15.27 11.42 -14.72
C ASP A 248 13.98 11.17 -13.91
N VAL A 249 12.84 11.08 -14.58
CA VAL A 249 11.53 10.82 -13.95
C VAL A 249 11.12 9.35 -14.04
N MET A 250 11.91 8.49 -14.68
CA MET A 250 11.63 7.06 -14.85
C MET A 250 12.43 6.21 -13.87
N THR A 251 12.38 6.56 -12.58
CA THR A 251 13.23 5.97 -11.54
C THR A 251 12.43 5.52 -10.32
N ILE A 252 12.99 4.55 -9.57
CA ILE A 252 12.42 4.13 -8.28
C ILE A 252 12.36 5.32 -7.30
N GLU A 253 13.40 6.16 -7.28
CA GLU A 253 13.45 7.34 -6.40
C GLU A 253 12.31 8.32 -6.70
N TRP A 254 12.08 8.63 -7.98
CA TRP A 254 10.96 9.45 -8.41
C TRP A 254 9.61 8.86 -7.97
N SER A 255 9.42 7.55 -8.18
CA SER A 255 8.18 6.85 -7.81
C SER A 255 7.87 6.92 -6.29
N ILE A 256 8.91 6.99 -5.45
CA ILE A 256 8.81 7.09 -3.98
C ILE A 256 8.49 8.52 -3.55
N GLN A 257 9.08 9.51 -4.22
CA GLN A 257 8.83 10.94 -3.97
C GLN A 257 7.43 11.35 -4.43
N HIS A 258 6.88 10.65 -5.43
CA HIS A 258 5.59 10.92 -6.04
C HIS A 258 4.62 9.72 -5.94
N PRO A 259 4.21 9.33 -4.72
CA PRO A 259 3.43 8.11 -4.49
C PRO A 259 2.01 8.16 -5.06
N THR A 260 1.51 9.32 -5.49
CA THR A 260 0.18 9.50 -6.08
C THR A 260 0.20 9.67 -7.59
N TRP A 261 1.39 9.70 -8.20
CA TRP A 261 1.56 9.94 -9.62
C TRP A 261 1.51 8.62 -10.37
N TYR A 262 0.73 8.57 -11.44
CA TYR A 262 0.78 7.50 -12.43
C TYR A 262 1.95 7.77 -13.39
N MET A 263 2.78 6.76 -13.67
CA MET A 263 4.03 6.93 -14.41
C MET A 263 3.94 6.23 -15.78
N TYR A 264 4.05 7.02 -16.85
CA TYR A 264 3.93 6.52 -18.22
C TYR A 264 5.20 5.83 -18.71
N ASP A 265 5.04 5.08 -19.81
CA ASP A 265 6.12 4.78 -20.71
C ASP A 265 6.69 6.05 -21.37
N ALA A 266 7.85 5.91 -22.00
CA ALA A 266 8.40 6.95 -22.84
C ALA A 266 8.38 6.47 -24.30
N SER A 267 7.46 7.00 -25.11
CA SER A 267 7.31 6.64 -26.52
C SER A 267 7.75 7.78 -27.43
N PHE A 268 8.85 7.58 -28.16
CA PHE A 268 9.45 8.52 -29.08
C PHE A 268 9.44 8.02 -30.53
N GLU A 269 9.41 8.95 -31.46
CA GLU A 269 9.56 8.69 -32.89
C GLU A 269 11.02 8.47 -33.27
N ASP A 270 11.28 7.73 -34.36
CA ASP A 270 12.64 7.35 -34.81
C ASP A 270 13.60 8.55 -35.06
N TRP A 271 13.06 9.76 -35.24
CA TRP A 271 13.84 10.98 -35.46
C TRP A 271 14.08 11.80 -34.18
N GLU A 272 13.47 11.43 -33.05
CA GLU A 272 13.72 12.07 -31.76
C GLU A 272 15.04 11.57 -31.16
N SER A 273 15.61 12.36 -30.25
CA SER A 273 16.94 12.08 -29.68
C SER A 273 16.96 10.99 -28.59
N TRP A 274 15.78 10.59 -28.12
CA TRP A 274 15.59 9.68 -27.00
C TRP A 274 15.08 8.33 -27.50
N GLU A 275 15.55 7.25 -26.88
CA GLU A 275 15.05 5.91 -27.16
C GLU A 275 13.77 5.64 -26.37
N SER A 276 12.82 4.96 -27.02
CA SER A 276 11.55 4.56 -26.41
C SER A 276 11.74 3.48 -25.35
N VAL A 277 10.99 3.59 -24.26
CA VAL A 277 11.06 2.74 -23.07
C VAL A 277 9.64 2.31 -22.70
N PRO A 278 9.23 1.06 -22.97
CA PRO A 278 7.89 0.55 -22.70
C PRO A 278 7.71 0.09 -21.24
N ASP A 279 8.22 0.88 -20.29
CA ASP A 279 8.21 0.65 -18.84
C ASP A 279 8.12 2.02 -18.16
N TRP A 280 7.61 2.09 -16.93
CA TRP A 280 7.68 3.32 -16.12
C TRP A 280 9.10 3.53 -15.55
N LEU A 281 9.90 2.45 -15.53
CA LEU A 281 11.26 2.41 -14.99
C LEU A 281 12.27 2.23 -16.14
N TYR A 282 13.18 3.18 -16.31
CA TYR A 282 14.19 3.15 -17.37
C TYR A 282 15.13 1.94 -17.25
N ASP A 283 15.75 1.79 -16.07
CA ASP A 283 16.58 0.62 -15.75
C ASP A 283 15.70 -0.51 -15.20
N SER A 284 14.98 -1.20 -16.10
CA SER A 284 14.01 -2.24 -15.73
C SER A 284 14.59 -3.28 -14.77
N ASN A 285 13.87 -3.54 -13.68
CA ASN A 285 14.23 -4.54 -12.69
C ASN A 285 13.15 -5.62 -12.55
N SER A 286 13.46 -6.86 -12.90
CA SER A 286 12.54 -8.02 -12.82
C SER A 286 12.31 -8.55 -11.41
N ASN A 287 13.03 -8.03 -10.41
CA ASN A 287 13.00 -8.53 -9.05
C ASN A 287 12.20 -7.65 -8.08
N LEU A 288 11.56 -6.56 -8.54
CA LEU A 288 10.90 -5.58 -7.67
C LEU A 288 9.84 -6.19 -6.75
N TRP A 289 9.02 -7.13 -7.23
CA TRP A 289 8.09 -7.91 -6.41
C TRP A 289 8.60 -9.33 -6.10
N GLY A 290 9.92 -9.53 -6.19
CA GLY A 290 10.62 -10.62 -5.51
C GLY A 290 10.75 -11.92 -6.27
N ASN A 291 10.33 -11.96 -7.53
CA ASN A 291 10.73 -13.04 -8.41
C ASN A 291 12.26 -13.07 -8.54
N ARG A 292 12.85 -14.27 -8.54
CA ARG A 292 14.31 -14.45 -8.52
C ARG A 292 14.96 -14.55 -9.90
N THR A 293 14.18 -14.43 -10.99
CA THR A 293 14.67 -14.47 -12.37
C THR A 293 15.85 -13.52 -12.58
N THR A 294 16.92 -14.00 -13.21
CA THR A 294 18.11 -13.21 -13.53
C THR A 294 18.57 -13.51 -14.96
N GLY A 295 18.81 -12.47 -15.75
CA GLY A 295 19.15 -12.64 -17.16
C GLY A 295 18.05 -13.41 -17.88
N THR A 296 18.39 -14.53 -18.50
CA THR A 296 17.45 -15.39 -19.23
C THR A 296 16.96 -16.61 -18.44
N GLU A 297 17.42 -16.80 -17.19
CA GLU A 297 17.01 -17.93 -16.35
C GLU A 297 15.74 -17.59 -15.58
N ILE A 298 14.63 -18.22 -15.98
CA ILE A 298 13.32 -18.04 -15.36
C ILE A 298 13.22 -18.86 -14.08
N ILE A 299 12.98 -18.18 -12.96
CA ILE A 299 12.79 -18.79 -11.65
C ILE A 299 11.37 -18.53 -11.15
N MET A 300 10.60 -19.60 -10.94
CA MET A 300 9.19 -19.57 -10.51
C MET A 300 9.07 -19.60 -8.98
N ILE A 301 9.93 -18.83 -8.31
CA ILE A 301 9.96 -18.66 -6.86
C ILE A 301 10.04 -17.17 -6.58
N THR A 302 9.19 -16.71 -5.67
CA THR A 302 9.05 -15.32 -5.27
C THR A 302 9.24 -15.18 -3.78
N ASP A 303 9.93 -14.10 -3.38
CA ASP A 303 10.02 -13.65 -2.00
C ASP A 303 9.20 -12.37 -1.82
N LYS A 304 8.79 -12.03 -0.60
CA LYS A 304 8.34 -10.67 -0.31
C LYS A 304 9.55 -9.72 -0.34
N THR A 305 9.45 -8.61 -1.07
CA THR A 305 10.50 -7.58 -1.12
C THR A 305 10.11 -6.33 -0.33
N ILE A 306 10.99 -5.33 -0.36
CA ILE A 306 10.69 -4.00 0.13
C ILE A 306 9.70 -3.23 -0.75
N TYR A 307 9.41 -3.64 -1.99
CA TYR A 307 8.44 -2.96 -2.87
C TYR A 307 7.12 -3.73 -3.02
N ASP A 308 7.04 -4.92 -2.44
CA ASP A 308 5.81 -5.71 -2.39
C ASP A 308 4.72 -4.95 -1.61
N PRO A 309 3.54 -4.68 -2.20
CA PRO A 309 2.50 -3.86 -1.58
C PRO A 309 1.69 -4.62 -0.51
N CYS A 310 1.83 -5.93 -0.38
CA CYS A 310 0.97 -6.73 0.48
C CYS A 310 1.27 -6.51 1.99
N PRO A 311 0.35 -6.86 2.89
CA PRO A 311 0.58 -6.82 4.35
C PRO A 311 1.67 -7.80 4.84
N PRO A 312 2.08 -7.73 6.12
CA PRO A 312 2.99 -8.71 6.72
C PRO A 312 2.46 -10.14 6.60
N GLY A 313 3.29 -11.10 6.21
CA GLY A 313 2.90 -12.51 6.03
C GLY A 313 2.23 -12.82 4.68
N TRP A 314 2.09 -11.83 3.81
CA TRP A 314 1.47 -11.92 2.50
C TRP A 314 2.35 -11.26 1.44
N ARG A 315 2.37 -11.80 0.21
CA ARG A 315 3.15 -11.30 -0.92
C ARG A 315 2.32 -11.25 -2.21
N VAL A 316 2.85 -10.58 -3.23
CA VAL A 316 2.32 -10.68 -4.59
C VAL A 316 2.48 -12.14 -5.07
N PRO A 317 1.43 -12.74 -5.66
CA PRO A 317 1.48 -14.11 -6.15
C PRO A 317 2.42 -14.26 -7.34
N ASP A 318 3.03 -15.43 -7.52
CA ASP A 318 3.63 -15.85 -8.79
C ASP A 318 2.53 -16.41 -9.71
N LEU A 319 2.80 -16.52 -11.02
CA LEU A 319 1.93 -17.22 -11.97
C LEU A 319 1.59 -18.65 -11.52
N GLU A 320 2.55 -19.38 -10.96
CA GLU A 320 2.34 -20.76 -10.51
C GLU A 320 1.38 -20.88 -9.33
N ASP A 321 1.17 -19.80 -8.57
CA ASP A 321 0.20 -19.77 -7.48
C ASP A 321 -1.25 -19.90 -8.02
N PHE A 322 -1.48 -19.50 -9.28
CA PHE A 322 -2.78 -19.56 -9.96
C PHE A 322 -3.01 -20.84 -10.79
N LYS A 323 -2.14 -21.85 -10.74
CA LYS A 323 -2.36 -23.07 -11.53
C LYS A 323 -3.68 -23.77 -11.18
N ASP A 324 -4.24 -24.45 -12.18
CA ASP A 324 -5.44 -25.28 -12.08
C ASP A 324 -6.74 -24.53 -11.67
N ILE A 325 -6.79 -23.21 -11.87
CA ILE A 325 -8.04 -22.45 -11.78
C ILE A 325 -8.84 -22.50 -13.10
N SER A 326 -10.16 -22.36 -13.02
CA SER A 326 -11.03 -22.29 -14.20
C SER A 326 -12.24 -21.39 -13.96
N VAL A 327 -12.85 -20.86 -15.01
CA VAL A 327 -14.08 -20.04 -14.86
C VAL A 327 -15.26 -20.95 -14.50
N ALA A 328 -16.02 -20.55 -13.49
CA ALA A 328 -17.27 -21.18 -13.11
C ALA A 328 -18.49 -20.47 -13.73
N SER A 329 -18.52 -19.14 -13.62
CA SER A 329 -19.58 -18.29 -14.18
C SER A 329 -19.18 -16.82 -14.14
N ALA A 330 -19.89 -15.97 -14.88
CA ALA A 330 -19.73 -14.52 -14.81
C ALA A 330 -21.06 -13.82 -14.47
N SER A 331 -20.99 -12.76 -13.67
CA SER A 331 -22.09 -11.85 -13.38
C SER A 331 -21.69 -10.45 -13.81
N MET A 332 -21.87 -10.17 -15.10
CA MET A 332 -21.49 -8.90 -15.71
C MET A 332 -22.39 -7.77 -15.20
N PRO A 333 -21.87 -6.57 -14.89
CA PRO A 333 -20.45 -6.17 -14.99
C PRO A 333 -19.70 -6.21 -13.64
N TYR A 334 -20.14 -7.05 -12.70
CA TYR A 334 -19.71 -6.99 -11.30
C TYR A 334 -18.50 -7.87 -11.00
N TYR A 335 -18.61 -9.17 -11.25
CA TYR A 335 -17.57 -10.14 -10.94
C TYR A 335 -17.61 -11.36 -11.85
N VAL A 336 -16.49 -12.08 -11.89
CA VAL A 336 -16.40 -13.45 -12.36
C VAL A 336 -16.19 -14.39 -11.17
N THR A 337 -16.77 -15.57 -11.24
CA THR A 337 -16.58 -16.65 -10.27
C THR A 337 -15.66 -17.69 -10.89
N ILE A 338 -14.60 -18.06 -10.18
CA ILE A 338 -13.70 -19.14 -10.58
C ILE A 338 -13.89 -20.36 -9.68
N TYR A 339 -13.58 -21.54 -10.20
CA TYR A 339 -13.20 -22.68 -9.38
C TYR A 339 -11.71 -22.55 -9.05
N TYR A 340 -11.39 -22.55 -7.76
CA TYR A 340 -9.99 -22.46 -7.31
C TYR A 340 -9.47 -23.78 -6.75
N ASN A 341 -10.33 -24.68 -6.30
CA ASN A 341 -9.96 -25.99 -5.77
C ASN A 341 -11.19 -26.93 -5.77
N GLY A 342 -11.24 -27.86 -6.73
CA GLY A 342 -12.41 -28.73 -6.92
C GLY A 342 -13.70 -27.91 -7.14
N SER A 343 -14.67 -28.06 -6.25
CA SER A 343 -15.95 -27.31 -6.30
C SER A 343 -15.92 -25.98 -5.54
N GLN A 344 -14.81 -25.64 -4.88
CA GLN A 344 -14.70 -24.38 -4.13
C GLN A 344 -14.53 -23.20 -5.09
N THR A 345 -15.19 -22.08 -4.78
CA THR A 345 -15.26 -20.92 -5.67
C THR A 345 -14.82 -19.62 -5.02
N ALA A 346 -14.21 -18.75 -5.82
CA ALA A 346 -13.82 -17.39 -5.44
C ALA A 346 -14.37 -16.39 -6.46
N LYS A 347 -14.68 -15.18 -6.01
CA LYS A 347 -15.13 -14.08 -6.86
C LYS A 347 -13.99 -13.10 -7.12
N TYR A 348 -13.87 -12.66 -8.36
CA TYR A 348 -12.91 -11.66 -8.81
C TYR A 348 -13.69 -10.49 -9.41
N PRO A 349 -13.51 -9.26 -8.88
CA PRO A 349 -14.15 -8.07 -9.45
C PRO A 349 -13.73 -7.87 -10.90
N LEU A 350 -14.69 -7.51 -11.76
CA LEU A 350 -14.41 -7.13 -13.14
C LEU A 350 -13.97 -5.67 -13.17
N GLY A 351 -12.75 -5.44 -12.70
CA GLY A 351 -12.17 -4.11 -12.55
C GLY A 351 -11.38 -3.62 -13.76
N GLY A 352 -11.09 -4.48 -14.74
CA GLY A 352 -10.19 -4.10 -15.81
C GLY A 352 -8.79 -3.76 -15.30
N PHE A 353 -8.09 -2.90 -16.03
CA PHE A 353 -6.81 -2.31 -15.63
C PHE A 353 -6.84 -0.80 -15.89
N LEU A 354 -5.97 -0.05 -15.23
CA LEU A 354 -5.77 1.38 -15.47
C LEU A 354 -4.56 1.56 -16.40
N TYR A 355 -4.78 2.26 -17.51
CA TYR A 355 -3.76 2.60 -18.50
C TYR A 355 -3.87 4.09 -18.84
N SER A 356 -2.78 4.83 -18.66
CA SER A 356 -2.68 6.28 -18.81
C SER A 356 -3.65 7.04 -17.89
N SER A 357 -4.94 7.08 -18.24
CA SER A 357 -6.02 7.68 -17.47
C SER A 357 -7.35 6.94 -17.60
N ARG A 358 -7.38 5.81 -18.31
CA ARG A 358 -8.58 5.04 -18.65
C ARG A 358 -8.56 3.71 -17.92
N TYR A 359 -9.71 3.33 -17.37
CA TYR A 359 -9.92 1.98 -16.84
C TYR A 359 -10.51 1.11 -17.95
N ASP A 360 -9.63 0.37 -18.63
CA ASP A 360 -9.94 -0.46 -19.80
C ASP A 360 -10.49 -1.82 -19.39
N ASN A 361 -11.42 -2.37 -20.18
CA ASN A 361 -12.13 -3.62 -19.90
C ASN A 361 -12.83 -3.63 -18.53
N ASN A 362 -13.09 -2.45 -17.99
CA ASN A 362 -13.73 -2.31 -16.71
C ASN A 362 -15.20 -2.76 -16.82
N GLY A 363 -15.63 -3.66 -15.93
CA GLY A 363 -16.92 -4.33 -16.07
C GLY A 363 -16.95 -5.49 -17.06
N GLU A 364 -15.84 -5.81 -17.72
CA GLU A 364 -15.73 -6.89 -18.73
C GLU A 364 -14.78 -8.00 -18.32
N ASN A 365 -13.60 -7.63 -17.81
CA ASN A 365 -12.56 -8.59 -17.42
C ASN A 365 -12.07 -8.32 -15.99
N ALA A 366 -11.68 -9.37 -15.29
CA ALA A 366 -10.92 -9.27 -14.05
C ALA A 366 -9.44 -9.43 -14.36
N TYR A 367 -8.61 -8.56 -13.79
CA TYR A 367 -7.16 -8.65 -13.87
C TYR A 367 -6.58 -8.69 -12.46
N VAL A 368 -5.56 -9.53 -12.26
CA VAL A 368 -4.71 -9.49 -11.07
C VAL A 368 -3.25 -9.65 -11.45
N TYR A 369 -2.38 -8.80 -10.91
CA TYR A 369 -0.95 -8.90 -11.15
C TYR A 369 -0.32 -10.10 -10.46
N THR A 370 0.74 -10.60 -11.08
CA THR A 370 1.68 -11.54 -10.49
C THR A 370 3.05 -10.87 -10.37
N ALA A 371 3.91 -11.41 -9.51
CA ALA A 371 5.32 -11.03 -9.40
C ALA A 371 6.17 -11.62 -10.54
N SER A 372 5.60 -12.41 -11.45
CA SER A 372 6.34 -13.07 -12.51
C SER A 372 6.69 -12.10 -13.64
N PRO A 373 7.98 -11.96 -14.00
CA PRO A 373 8.43 -11.14 -15.14
C PRO A 373 8.42 -11.92 -16.47
N TYR A 374 7.74 -13.06 -16.54
CA TYR A 374 7.74 -13.97 -17.69
C TYR A 374 6.32 -14.40 -18.03
N THR A 375 6.10 -14.84 -19.27
CA THR A 375 4.82 -15.35 -19.76
C THR A 375 4.95 -16.74 -20.40
N TRP A 376 3.81 -17.40 -20.61
CA TRP A 376 3.72 -18.66 -21.36
C TRP A 376 3.11 -18.42 -22.75
N ASN A 377 3.79 -18.90 -23.81
CA ASN A 377 3.35 -18.70 -25.20
C ASN A 377 2.80 -19.97 -25.88
N GLY A 378 2.31 -20.94 -25.11
CA GLY A 378 1.83 -22.21 -25.66
C GLY A 378 2.88 -23.32 -25.72
N SER A 379 4.18 -22.99 -25.80
CA SER A 379 5.25 -23.97 -26.01
C SER A 379 6.44 -23.82 -25.06
N LYS A 380 6.66 -22.63 -24.51
CA LYS A 380 7.73 -22.32 -23.56
C LYS A 380 7.41 -21.09 -22.73
N LEU A 381 8.09 -20.97 -21.59
CA LEU A 381 8.16 -19.72 -20.82
C LEU A 381 9.14 -18.76 -21.51
N ASN A 382 8.80 -17.47 -21.55
CA ASN A 382 9.66 -16.42 -22.12
C ASN A 382 9.75 -15.21 -21.18
N HIS A 383 10.92 -14.57 -21.17
CA HIS A 383 11.20 -13.33 -20.46
C HIS A 383 11.85 -12.36 -21.46
N PHE A 384 11.23 -11.19 -21.65
CA PHE A 384 11.74 -10.12 -22.53
C PHE A 384 12.27 -8.90 -21.76
N GLY A 385 12.61 -9.07 -20.46
CA GLY A 385 13.19 -8.00 -19.63
C GLY A 385 12.18 -7.00 -19.06
N VAL A 386 11.27 -6.51 -19.90
CA VAL A 386 10.23 -5.52 -19.57
C VAL A 386 8.85 -6.12 -19.33
N ASP A 387 8.72 -7.45 -19.46
CA ASP A 387 7.43 -8.11 -19.25
C ASP A 387 7.05 -8.11 -17.77
N CYS A 388 5.74 -8.05 -17.54
CA CYS A 388 5.13 -8.58 -16.34
C CYS A 388 3.89 -9.41 -16.68
N SER A 389 3.60 -10.39 -15.84
CA SER A 389 2.44 -11.24 -16.00
C SER A 389 1.29 -10.81 -15.11
N SER A 390 0.09 -10.83 -15.70
CA SER A 390 -1.17 -10.77 -14.97
C SER A 390 -2.07 -11.93 -15.37
N ILE A 391 -2.95 -12.33 -14.46
CA ILE A 391 -4.04 -13.25 -14.78
C ILE A 391 -5.21 -12.41 -15.29
N ASN A 392 -5.62 -12.65 -16.54
CA ASN A 392 -6.86 -12.14 -17.09
C ASN A 392 -7.93 -13.23 -17.00
N ILE A 393 -9.08 -12.87 -16.44
CA ILE A 393 -10.29 -13.68 -16.44
C ILE A 393 -11.36 -12.91 -17.21
N SER A 394 -11.69 -13.38 -18.41
CA SER A 394 -12.71 -12.74 -19.24
C SER A 394 -14.10 -13.10 -18.75
N GLY A 395 -14.91 -12.07 -18.46
CA GLY A 395 -16.31 -12.25 -18.10
C GLY A 395 -17.17 -12.70 -19.29
N GLU A 396 -16.95 -12.10 -20.47
CA GLU A 396 -17.69 -12.42 -21.70
C GLU A 396 -17.32 -13.81 -22.24
N TYR A 397 -16.02 -14.06 -22.43
CA TYR A 397 -15.54 -15.31 -23.02
C TYR A 397 -15.40 -16.45 -22.02
N GLN A 398 -15.54 -16.17 -20.72
CA GLN A 398 -15.39 -17.14 -19.64
C GLN A 398 -14.11 -17.97 -19.77
N SER A 399 -13.00 -17.28 -20.02
CA SER A 399 -11.68 -17.85 -20.21
C SER A 399 -10.69 -17.26 -19.21
N ILE A 400 -9.67 -18.04 -18.86
CA ILE A 400 -8.54 -17.60 -18.02
C ILE A 400 -7.27 -17.77 -18.83
N TYR A 401 -6.44 -16.74 -18.86
CA TYR A 401 -5.11 -16.83 -19.44
C TYR A 401 -4.16 -15.85 -18.73
N ALA A 402 -2.89 -16.20 -18.73
CA ALA A 402 -1.85 -15.25 -18.38
C ALA A 402 -1.62 -14.31 -19.56
N THR A 403 -1.52 -13.01 -19.29
CA THR A 403 -1.16 -12.01 -20.29
C THR A 403 0.08 -11.24 -19.85
N SER A 404 0.95 -10.91 -20.82
CA SER A 404 1.91 -9.83 -20.64
C SER A 404 1.16 -8.51 -20.71
N TYR A 405 1.31 -7.67 -19.70
CA TYR A 405 0.97 -6.27 -19.83
C TYR A 405 2.22 -5.44 -19.57
N PHE A 406 2.26 -4.24 -20.12
CA PHE A 406 3.39 -3.37 -19.86
C PHE A 406 3.38 -2.94 -18.39
N ARG A 407 4.56 -2.84 -17.79
CA ARG A 407 4.73 -2.56 -16.36
C ARG A 407 4.18 -1.21 -15.90
N TYR A 408 4.07 -0.27 -16.85
CA TYR A 408 3.44 1.04 -16.65
C TYR A 408 1.91 0.99 -16.64
N GLY A 409 1.28 -0.15 -16.96
CA GLY A 409 -0.14 -0.38 -16.69
C GLY A 409 -0.35 -0.71 -15.20
N ALA A 410 -1.48 -0.28 -14.65
CA ALA A 410 -1.83 -0.54 -13.26
C ALA A 410 -2.95 -1.57 -13.14
N VAL A 411 -2.76 -2.58 -12.31
CA VAL A 411 -3.68 -3.72 -12.15
C VAL A 411 -3.89 -4.02 -10.66
N PRO A 412 -5.06 -4.52 -10.24
CA PRO A 412 -5.25 -4.98 -8.87
C PRO A 412 -4.27 -6.11 -8.48
N VAL A 413 -4.00 -6.24 -7.19
CA VAL A 413 -3.24 -7.35 -6.61
C VAL A 413 -4.17 -8.15 -5.69
N ARG A 414 -4.13 -9.48 -5.76
CA ARG A 414 -4.70 -10.35 -4.75
C ARG A 414 -3.58 -11.17 -4.13
N CYS A 415 -3.19 -10.78 -2.93
CA CYS A 415 -2.01 -11.35 -2.29
C CYS A 415 -2.20 -12.81 -1.93
N VAL A 416 -1.07 -13.53 -1.90
CA VAL A 416 -0.94 -14.90 -1.43
C VAL A 416 -0.11 -14.91 -0.14
N ARG A 417 -0.31 -15.90 0.72
CA ARG A 417 0.50 -16.08 1.92
C ARG A 417 1.97 -16.37 1.57
N GLU A 418 2.89 -15.80 2.34
CA GLU A 418 4.35 -16.01 2.19
C GLU A 418 4.78 -17.48 2.32
#